data_AF-A0A974YAK0-F1
#
_entry.id   AF-A0A974YAK0-F1
#
_cell.length_a   1.000
_cell.length_b   1.000
_cell.length_c   1.000
_cell.angle_alpha   90.00
_cell.angle_beta   90.00
_cell.angle_gamma   90.00
#
_symmetry.space_group_name_H-M   'P 1'
#
loop_
_entity.id
_entity.type
_entity.pdbx_description
1 polymer ?
#
loop_
_entity_poly.entity_id
_entity_poly.type
_entity_poly.pdbx_seq_one_letter_code
_entity_poly.pdbx_strand_id
1 'polypeptide(L)'
;MSFFKPYSSDLSTRPEISELTPHTIDGTEADETLSGRSSDDTVNGGGGNDTLFGKEGSDHLDGGPGADRLYGDEGPDYLWGNTENDELFGGDEDDTLGGEDGSDLLMGGLGADQMIGGTGQDTFYYNDAINESPSTSTHSDRILDFHYNGDNDKIDLPIAGTSDNFVWETTEATSMDEAHAEANQNHSNEGLTYVYLANETDDTGYLLADLNGTGNFETGITVVGAGQPGEFNSDAIV
;
A
#
# COMPACT_ATOMS: atom_id res chain seq x y z
N MET A 1 4.88 -35.08 46.34
CA MET A 1 5.08 -35.61 44.98
C MET A 1 4.94 -34.46 44.01
N SER A 2 6.04 -33.96 43.45
CA SER A 2 6.01 -32.87 42.47
C SER A 2 5.80 -33.48 41.08
N PHE A 3 4.70 -33.13 40.43
CA PHE A 3 4.43 -33.50 39.04
C PHE A 3 5.15 -32.51 38.12
N PHE A 4 6.42 -32.79 37.80
CA PHE A 4 7.01 -32.22 36.59
C PHE A 4 6.45 -32.98 35.41
N LYS A 5 5.63 -32.32 34.56
CA LYS A 5 5.40 -32.81 33.21
C LYS A 5 6.76 -32.72 32.48
N PRO A 6 7.27 -33.80 31.87
CA PRO A 6 8.51 -33.72 31.12
C PRO A 6 8.32 -32.75 29.95
N TYR A 7 9.30 -31.86 29.79
CA TYR A 7 9.46 -31.06 28.58
C TYR A 7 9.54 -32.03 27.39
N SER A 8 8.73 -31.81 26.36
CA SER A 8 8.80 -32.64 25.15
C SER A 8 10.20 -32.50 24.56
N SER A 9 10.93 -33.60 24.44
CA SER A 9 12.24 -33.67 23.78
C SER A 9 12.11 -33.79 22.27
N ASP A 10 10.89 -33.64 21.74
CA ASP A 10 10.64 -33.65 20.31
C ASP A 10 11.09 -32.31 19.71
N LEU A 11 12.32 -32.30 19.21
CA LEU A 11 12.90 -31.17 18.49
C LEU A 11 12.34 -31.09 17.05
N SER A 12 11.54 -32.06 16.57
CA SER A 12 11.00 -32.04 15.21
C SER A 12 9.87 -31.02 15.00
N THR A 13 9.38 -30.41 16.08
CA THR A 13 8.37 -29.34 16.04
C THR A 13 8.91 -27.97 16.44
N ARG A 14 10.23 -27.83 16.62
CA ARG A 14 10.85 -26.52 16.83
C ARG A 14 11.43 -26.09 15.48
N PRO A 15 11.15 -24.88 14.97
CA PRO A 15 11.86 -24.39 13.80
C PRO A 15 13.37 -24.51 14.07
N GLU A 16 14.10 -25.07 13.10
CA GLU A 16 15.57 -25.08 13.13
C GLU A 16 16.02 -23.63 13.33
N ILE A 17 17.03 -23.37 14.17
CA ILE A 17 17.45 -21.99 14.50
C ILE A 17 17.83 -21.18 13.25
N SER A 18 18.13 -21.86 12.13
CA SER A 18 18.36 -21.27 10.81
C SER A 18 17.12 -20.71 10.12
N GLU A 19 15.90 -20.96 10.59
CA GLU A 19 14.68 -20.32 10.06
C GLU A 19 14.36 -19.00 10.79
N LEU A 20 15.14 -18.65 11.82
CA LEU A 20 14.93 -17.49 12.69
C LEU A 20 16.09 -16.49 12.64
N THR A 21 16.96 -16.59 11.64
CA THR A 21 18.09 -15.68 11.46
C THR A 21 17.98 -15.01 10.11
N PRO A 22 18.17 -13.69 10.02
CA PRO A 22 18.21 -12.97 8.75
C PRO A 22 19.07 -13.63 7.69
N HIS A 23 18.54 -13.75 6.47
CA HIS A 23 19.22 -14.20 5.27
C HIS A 23 19.35 -13.08 4.25
N THR A 24 20.37 -13.20 3.43
CA THR A 24 20.46 -12.46 2.16
C THR A 24 20.40 -13.47 1.04
N ILE A 25 19.46 -13.28 0.13
CA ILE A 25 19.24 -14.10 -1.05
C ILE A 25 19.52 -13.19 -2.25
N ASP A 26 20.52 -13.55 -3.03
CA ASP A 26 20.89 -12.84 -4.24
C ASP A 26 20.55 -13.71 -5.45
N GLY A 27 19.67 -13.20 -6.32
CA GLY A 27 19.39 -13.76 -7.64
C GLY A 27 20.48 -13.43 -8.66
N THR A 28 20.14 -13.59 -9.93
CA THR A 28 21.07 -13.50 -11.05
C THR A 28 20.59 -12.51 -12.11
N GLU A 29 20.76 -12.82 -13.39
CA GLU A 29 20.33 -11.97 -14.52
C GLU A 29 19.22 -12.69 -15.30
N ALA A 30 18.56 -13.65 -14.65
CA ALA A 30 17.59 -14.54 -15.25
C ALA A 30 16.33 -14.53 -14.39
N ASP A 31 15.18 -14.68 -15.04
CA ASP A 31 13.89 -14.80 -14.37
C ASP A 31 13.91 -15.92 -13.30
N GLU A 32 13.74 -15.52 -12.04
CA GLU A 32 13.85 -16.36 -10.86
C GLU A 32 12.61 -16.27 -9.95
N THR A 33 12.51 -17.23 -9.04
CA THR A 33 11.57 -17.16 -7.94
C THR A 33 12.35 -17.33 -6.65
N LEU A 34 12.41 -16.26 -5.88
CA LEU A 34 13.21 -16.15 -4.67
C LEU A 34 12.27 -15.98 -3.48
N SER A 35 12.62 -16.59 -2.35
CA SER A 35 11.78 -16.56 -1.15
C SER A 35 12.66 -16.47 0.08
N GLY A 36 12.40 -15.46 0.90
CA GLY A 36 12.79 -15.41 2.29
C GLY A 36 12.14 -16.53 3.12
N ARG A 37 12.29 -16.41 4.42
CA ARG A 37 11.91 -17.35 5.47
C ARG A 37 11.13 -16.59 6.54
N SER A 38 10.93 -17.22 7.69
CA SER A 38 10.19 -16.61 8.81
C SER A 38 11.01 -15.60 9.64
N SER A 39 11.95 -14.88 9.02
CA SER A 39 12.80 -13.89 9.69
C SER A 39 13.06 -12.71 8.78
N ASP A 40 13.42 -11.57 9.36
CA ASP A 40 13.83 -10.35 8.65
C ASP A 40 14.94 -10.63 7.63
N ASP A 41 14.58 -10.81 6.37
CA ASP A 41 15.43 -11.25 5.28
C ASP A 41 15.65 -10.10 4.27
N THR A 42 16.64 -10.31 3.41
CA THR A 42 16.92 -9.45 2.26
C THR A 42 16.88 -10.33 1.02
N VAL A 43 16.01 -10.00 0.07
CA VAL A 43 15.83 -10.73 -1.18
C VAL A 43 16.09 -9.78 -2.34
N ASN A 44 17.14 -10.05 -3.12
CA ASN A 44 17.52 -9.27 -4.29
C ASN A 44 17.27 -10.12 -5.54
N GLY A 45 16.39 -9.69 -6.45
CA GLY A 45 16.08 -10.38 -7.71
C GLY A 45 17.26 -10.38 -8.67
N GLY A 46 17.91 -9.22 -8.79
CA GLY A 46 19.00 -9.03 -9.72
C GLY A 46 18.46 -8.46 -11.01
N GLY A 47 18.70 -9.07 -12.16
CA GLY A 47 18.04 -8.68 -13.39
C GLY A 47 17.19 -9.82 -13.95
N GLY A 48 16.25 -9.50 -14.83
CA GLY A 48 15.26 -10.46 -15.32
C GLY A 48 13.90 -10.17 -14.69
N ASN A 49 12.88 -10.96 -15.05
CA ASN A 49 11.55 -10.79 -14.47
C ASN A 49 11.37 -11.77 -13.32
N ASP A 50 11.55 -11.28 -12.11
CA ASP A 50 11.61 -12.07 -10.90
C ASP A 50 10.28 -12.13 -10.14
N THR A 51 10.19 -13.08 -9.24
CA THR A 51 9.13 -13.13 -8.24
C THR A 51 9.75 -13.36 -6.87
N LEU A 52 9.58 -12.37 -5.99
CA LEU A 52 10.19 -12.31 -4.67
C LEU A 52 9.10 -12.44 -3.59
N PHE A 53 9.41 -13.21 -2.54
CA PHE A 53 8.55 -13.36 -1.37
C PHE A 53 9.35 -13.08 -0.10
N GLY A 54 8.86 -12.18 0.77
CA GLY A 54 9.41 -11.91 2.10
C GLY A 54 9.11 -13.04 3.07
N LYS A 55 7.81 -13.32 3.27
CA LYS A 55 7.22 -14.33 4.17
C LYS A 55 6.86 -13.74 5.53
N GLU A 56 7.43 -14.20 6.63
CA GLU A 56 7.13 -13.61 7.94
C GLU A 56 8.38 -12.82 8.35
N GLY A 57 8.25 -11.56 8.76
CA GLY A 57 9.41 -10.78 9.18
C GLY A 57 9.30 -9.33 8.79
N SER A 58 10.36 -8.57 9.02
CA SER A 58 10.53 -7.27 8.39
C SER A 58 11.56 -7.41 7.28
N ASP A 59 11.07 -7.61 6.06
CA ASP A 59 11.87 -7.98 4.91
C ASP A 59 12.25 -6.77 4.05
N HIS A 60 13.34 -6.94 3.30
CA HIS A 60 13.78 -6.01 2.26
C HIS A 60 13.80 -6.73 0.92
N LEU A 61 12.89 -6.35 0.02
CA LEU A 61 12.76 -6.93 -1.31
C LEU A 61 13.17 -5.90 -2.36
N ASP A 62 14.19 -6.23 -3.14
CA ASP A 62 14.70 -5.42 -4.26
C ASP A 62 14.55 -6.25 -5.54
N GLY A 63 13.64 -5.87 -6.43
CA GLY A 63 13.41 -6.55 -7.71
C GLY A 63 14.64 -6.42 -8.61
N GLY A 64 15.01 -5.17 -8.89
CA GLY A 64 16.15 -4.81 -9.72
C GLY A 64 15.67 -4.56 -11.16
N PRO A 65 16.53 -4.70 -12.19
CA PRO A 65 16.07 -4.47 -13.55
C PRO A 65 15.17 -5.59 -14.11
N GLY A 66 13.92 -5.26 -14.42
CA GLY A 66 12.98 -6.14 -15.11
C GLY A 66 11.56 -5.93 -14.60
N ALA A 67 10.59 -6.63 -15.17
CA ALA A 67 9.20 -6.55 -14.72
C ALA A 67 8.96 -7.59 -13.62
N ASP A 68 9.07 -7.14 -12.37
CA ASP A 68 9.12 -7.98 -11.18
C ASP A 68 7.79 -8.08 -10.44
N ARG A 69 7.67 -9.10 -9.60
CA ARG A 69 6.58 -9.24 -8.62
C ARG A 69 7.14 -9.39 -7.22
N LEU A 70 6.81 -8.47 -6.33
CA LEU A 70 7.29 -8.46 -4.95
C LEU A 70 6.11 -8.65 -4.00
N TYR A 71 6.23 -9.61 -3.09
CA TYR A 71 5.26 -9.90 -2.05
C TYR A 71 5.95 -9.81 -0.68
N GLY A 72 5.62 -8.82 0.14
CA GLY A 72 6.11 -8.73 1.52
C GLY A 72 5.58 -9.89 2.37
N ASP A 73 4.27 -10.13 2.28
CA ASP A 73 3.50 -11.11 3.06
C ASP A 73 3.21 -10.62 4.50
N GLU A 74 3.76 -11.21 5.56
CA GLU A 74 3.45 -10.86 6.95
C GLU A 74 4.59 -10.04 7.59
N GLY A 75 4.27 -8.82 8.03
CA GLY A 75 5.15 -7.96 8.82
C GLY A 75 5.53 -6.69 8.07
N PRO A 76 6.19 -5.72 8.72
CA PRO A 76 6.42 -4.42 8.11
C PRO A 76 7.61 -4.50 7.16
N ASP A 77 7.31 -4.49 5.87
CA ASP A 77 8.24 -4.77 4.80
C ASP A 77 8.62 -3.52 4.02
N TYR A 78 9.71 -3.66 3.27
CA TYR A 78 10.10 -2.66 2.31
C TYR A 78 10.35 -3.28 0.93
N LEU A 79 9.66 -2.77 -0.09
CA LEU A 79 9.65 -3.30 -1.46
C LEU A 79 10.08 -2.22 -2.45
N TRP A 80 11.04 -2.53 -3.32
CA TRP A 80 11.46 -1.66 -4.43
C TRP A 80 11.43 -2.42 -5.75
N GLY A 81 10.61 -1.93 -6.69
CA GLY A 81 10.52 -2.45 -8.07
C GLY A 81 11.80 -2.13 -8.86
N ASN A 82 12.21 -0.86 -8.84
CA ASN A 82 13.33 -0.26 -9.54
C ASN A 82 13.03 0.18 -10.97
N THR A 83 13.09 -0.72 -11.96
CA THR A 83 12.97 -0.30 -13.35
C THR A 83 12.12 -1.25 -14.14
N GLU A 84 11.34 -0.70 -15.07
CA GLU A 84 10.29 -1.40 -15.82
C GLU A 84 9.00 -1.48 -15.00
N ASN A 85 8.05 -2.33 -15.39
CA ASN A 85 6.71 -2.27 -14.83
C ASN A 85 6.53 -3.38 -13.80
N ASP A 86 6.42 -3.00 -12.55
CA ASP A 86 6.45 -3.91 -11.41
C ASP A 86 5.08 -4.08 -10.74
N GLU A 87 4.90 -5.21 -10.06
CA GLU A 87 3.75 -5.46 -9.19
C GLU A 87 4.23 -5.64 -7.74
N LEU A 88 3.91 -4.68 -6.86
CA LEU A 88 4.32 -4.65 -5.46
C LEU A 88 3.11 -4.85 -4.55
N PHE A 89 3.20 -5.85 -3.68
CA PHE A 89 2.18 -6.21 -2.70
C PHE A 89 2.83 -6.23 -1.31
N GLY A 90 2.48 -5.28 -0.44
CA GLY A 90 3.01 -5.20 0.92
C GLY A 90 2.55 -6.39 1.76
N GLY A 91 1.26 -6.45 2.06
CA GLY A 91 0.65 -7.58 2.76
C GLY A 91 0.02 -7.14 4.07
N ASP A 92 0.46 -7.72 5.19
CA ASP A 92 -0.02 -7.40 6.53
C ASP A 92 1.00 -6.53 7.28
N GLU A 93 0.51 -5.56 8.07
CA GLU A 93 1.26 -4.54 8.80
C GLU A 93 1.72 -3.34 7.93
N ASP A 94 2.47 -2.41 8.53
CA ASP A 94 2.77 -1.12 7.91
C ASP A 94 3.95 -1.23 6.94
N ASP A 95 3.69 -1.16 5.64
CA ASP A 95 4.68 -1.37 4.59
C ASP A 95 5.20 -0.09 3.93
N THR A 96 6.34 -0.20 3.25
CA THR A 96 6.88 0.85 2.37
C THR A 96 7.17 0.30 0.98
N LEU A 97 6.44 0.80 -0.03
CA LEU A 97 6.54 0.34 -1.42
C LEU A 97 7.04 1.48 -2.32
N GLY A 98 8.00 1.19 -3.18
CA GLY A 98 8.52 2.08 -4.22
C GLY A 98 8.54 1.42 -5.59
N GLY A 99 7.76 1.93 -6.55
CA GLY A 99 7.79 1.47 -7.95
C GLY A 99 9.09 1.91 -8.66
N GLU A 100 9.46 3.18 -8.48
CA GLU A 100 10.62 3.86 -9.08
C GLU A 100 10.43 4.17 -10.57
N ASP A 101 11.17 3.59 -11.51
CA ASP A 101 11.03 3.90 -12.94
C ASP A 101 10.09 2.91 -13.61
N GLY A 102 8.86 3.26 -13.96
CA GLY A 102 7.95 2.21 -14.39
C GLY A 102 6.56 2.62 -14.79
N SER A 103 5.64 1.67 -14.68
CA SER A 103 4.20 1.94 -14.69
C SER A 103 3.65 0.84 -13.85
N ASP A 104 3.65 1.11 -12.55
CA ASP A 104 3.71 0.09 -11.52
C ASP A 104 2.34 -0.10 -10.88
N LEU A 105 2.14 -1.29 -10.34
CA LEU A 105 0.96 -1.61 -9.54
C LEU A 105 1.40 -1.74 -8.09
N LEU A 106 0.94 -0.82 -7.23
CA LEU A 106 1.25 -0.84 -5.81
C LEU A 106 -0.02 -1.15 -5.01
N MET A 107 0.07 -2.15 -4.14
CA MET A 107 -0.97 -2.50 -3.18
C MET A 107 -0.31 -2.64 -1.82
N GLY A 108 -0.53 -1.67 -0.93
CA GLY A 108 -0.01 -1.72 0.45
C GLY A 108 -0.56 -2.94 1.19
N GLY A 109 -1.88 -2.98 1.40
CA GLY A 109 -2.53 -4.13 2.05
C GLY A 109 -3.10 -3.70 3.39
N LEU A 110 -3.02 -4.57 4.39
CA LEU A 110 -3.49 -4.31 5.75
C LEU A 110 -2.46 -3.49 6.52
N GLY A 111 -2.63 -2.18 6.66
CA GLY A 111 -1.61 -1.42 7.40
C GLY A 111 -1.83 0.07 7.30
N ALA A 112 -0.86 0.83 7.79
CA ALA A 112 -0.66 2.22 7.41
C ALA A 112 0.51 2.31 6.42
N ASP A 113 0.22 2.15 5.13
CA ASP A 113 1.26 1.94 4.14
C ASP A 113 1.78 3.26 3.56
N GLN A 114 3.04 3.25 3.14
CA GLN A 114 3.66 4.33 2.39
C GLN A 114 3.97 3.85 0.99
N MET A 115 3.39 4.51 -0.01
CA MET A 115 3.56 4.15 -1.41
C MET A 115 4.13 5.32 -2.21
N ILE A 116 5.15 5.01 -3.00
CA ILE A 116 5.83 5.92 -3.93
C ILE A 116 5.73 5.27 -5.31
N GLY A 117 5.02 5.89 -6.23
CA GLY A 117 4.92 5.39 -7.61
C GLY A 117 6.27 5.56 -8.32
N GLY A 118 6.83 6.77 -8.22
CA GLY A 118 8.04 7.16 -8.90
C GLY A 118 7.73 7.89 -10.21
N THR A 119 8.27 7.39 -11.31
CA THR A 119 8.04 7.94 -12.65
C THR A 119 7.20 6.99 -13.47
N GLY A 120 6.30 7.56 -14.28
CA GLY A 120 5.44 6.80 -15.19
C GLY A 120 4.06 6.48 -14.60
N GLN A 121 3.28 5.69 -15.35
CA GLN A 121 1.83 5.58 -15.09
C GLN A 121 1.54 4.56 -14.00
N ASP A 122 1.52 5.03 -12.76
CA ASP A 122 1.37 4.14 -11.60
C ASP A 122 -0.08 3.97 -11.17
N THR A 123 -0.40 2.80 -10.64
CA THR A 123 -1.72 2.46 -10.11
C THR A 123 -1.61 2.02 -8.67
N PHE A 124 -2.19 2.81 -7.78
CA PHE A 124 -2.34 2.50 -6.36
C PHE A 124 -3.66 1.77 -6.15
N TYR A 125 -3.58 0.46 -5.98
CA TYR A 125 -4.73 -0.43 -5.94
C TYR A 125 -5.14 -0.72 -4.50
N TYR A 126 -6.40 -0.44 -4.20
CA TYR A 126 -7.02 -0.81 -2.94
C TYR A 126 -8.01 -1.93 -3.19
N ASN A 127 -8.17 -2.87 -2.26
CA ASN A 127 -9.34 -3.75 -2.30
C ASN A 127 -10.21 -3.60 -1.05
N ASP A 128 -11.51 -3.49 -1.31
CA ASP A 128 -12.62 -2.99 -0.47
C ASP A 128 -12.85 -3.72 0.87
N ALA A 129 -11.97 -4.64 1.28
CA ALA A 129 -12.16 -5.47 2.47
C ALA A 129 -10.95 -5.63 3.39
N ILE A 130 -9.73 -5.36 2.90
CA ILE A 130 -8.51 -5.55 3.69
C ILE A 130 -7.66 -4.29 3.83
N ASN A 131 -7.81 -3.27 2.97
CA ASN A 131 -6.81 -2.20 3.02
C ASN A 131 -7.03 -1.15 4.12
N GLU A 132 -8.27 -0.87 4.52
CA GLU A 132 -8.57 0.28 5.38
C GLU A 132 -9.64 -0.07 6.41
N SER A 133 -9.21 -0.41 7.63
CA SER A 133 -10.14 -0.74 8.72
C SER A 133 -10.87 0.53 9.21
N PRO A 134 -12.22 0.55 9.24
CA PRO A 134 -13.02 1.77 9.22
C PRO A 134 -13.13 2.52 10.56
N SER A 135 -12.11 2.58 11.44
CA SER A 135 -12.32 3.27 12.73
C SER A 135 -11.20 4.02 13.43
N THR A 136 -9.94 4.04 12.95
CA THR A 136 -8.93 4.95 13.54
C THR A 136 -7.97 5.46 12.47
N SER A 137 -7.70 6.78 12.49
CA SER A 137 -6.73 7.54 11.66
C SER A 137 -5.26 7.09 11.76
N THR A 138 -5.02 5.89 12.30
CA THR A 138 -3.72 5.28 12.49
C THR A 138 -3.41 4.20 11.45
N HIS A 139 -4.32 3.93 10.51
CA HIS A 139 -4.17 2.90 9.46
C HIS A 139 -4.48 3.49 8.07
N SER A 140 -4.24 4.78 7.87
CA SER A 140 -4.49 5.43 6.58
C SER A 140 -3.24 5.42 5.74
N ASP A 141 -3.35 4.86 4.55
CA ASP A 141 -2.27 4.84 3.58
C ASP A 141 -1.88 6.24 3.12
N ARG A 142 -0.63 6.33 2.68
CA ARG A 142 -0.01 7.56 2.20
C ARG A 142 0.64 7.33 0.86
N ILE A 143 0.07 7.93 -0.18
CA ILE A 143 0.72 8.06 -1.48
C ILE A 143 1.56 9.34 -1.46
N LEU A 144 2.88 9.21 -1.62
CA LEU A 144 3.83 10.28 -1.30
C LEU A 144 4.20 11.17 -2.49
N ASP A 145 3.95 10.74 -3.73
CA ASP A 145 4.38 11.41 -4.95
C ASP A 145 3.36 11.32 -6.10
N PHE A 146 2.07 11.27 -5.78
CA PHE A 146 1.01 11.08 -6.77
C PHE A 146 1.03 12.18 -7.86
N HIS A 147 1.27 11.83 -9.11
CA HIS A 147 1.41 12.74 -10.24
C HIS A 147 0.33 12.57 -11.32
N TYR A 148 -0.87 13.09 -11.05
CA TYR A 148 -1.94 13.09 -12.07
C TYR A 148 -1.56 13.86 -13.36
N ASN A 149 -1.00 15.07 -13.22
CA ASN A 149 -0.59 15.90 -14.35
C ASN A 149 0.92 15.77 -14.62
N GLY A 150 1.30 14.66 -15.21
CA GLY A 150 2.67 14.41 -15.64
C GLY A 150 2.73 12.98 -16.13
N ASP A 151 2.56 12.09 -15.16
CA ASP A 151 2.69 10.66 -15.38
C ASP A 151 1.33 9.93 -15.31
N ASN A 152 0.23 10.61 -14.93
CA ASN A 152 -1.15 10.12 -15.06
C ASN A 152 -1.49 8.92 -14.17
N ASP A 153 -0.97 8.98 -12.94
CA ASP A 153 -1.23 8.01 -11.89
C ASP A 153 -2.74 7.84 -11.62
N LYS A 154 -3.06 6.67 -11.08
CA LYS A 154 -4.43 6.22 -10.78
C LYS A 154 -4.52 5.65 -9.38
N ILE A 155 -5.65 5.89 -8.74
CA ILE A 155 -6.07 5.16 -7.55
C ILE A 155 -7.21 4.23 -7.99
N ASP A 156 -6.98 2.93 -7.96
CA ASP A 156 -8.00 1.93 -8.29
C ASP A 156 -8.73 1.54 -7.01
N LEU A 157 -10.03 1.85 -6.97
CA LEU A 157 -10.93 1.55 -5.85
C LEU A 157 -12.05 0.64 -6.39
N PRO A 158 -12.18 -0.63 -5.93
CA PRO A 158 -13.14 -1.55 -6.50
C PRO A 158 -14.54 -1.24 -5.98
N ILE A 159 -15.17 -0.24 -6.60
CA ILE A 159 -16.57 0.09 -6.32
C ILE A 159 -17.45 -0.50 -7.42
N ALA A 160 -18.15 -1.58 -7.05
CA ALA A 160 -19.11 -2.24 -7.91
C ALA A 160 -20.33 -1.33 -8.18
N GLY A 161 -20.30 -0.59 -9.30
CA GLY A 161 -21.51 -0.17 -10.00
C GLY A 161 -22.19 1.14 -9.55
N THR A 162 -21.46 2.08 -8.96
CA THR A 162 -21.95 3.47 -8.84
C THR A 162 -21.49 4.28 -10.05
N SER A 163 -22.34 5.15 -10.55
CA SER A 163 -21.90 6.23 -11.43
C SER A 163 -21.13 7.22 -10.59
N ASP A 164 -19.84 7.42 -10.85
CA ASP A 164 -18.92 8.24 -10.07
C ASP A 164 -19.52 9.60 -9.69
N ASN A 165 -19.97 9.71 -8.45
CA ASN A 165 -20.40 10.98 -7.88
C ASN A 165 -19.25 11.49 -7.02
N PHE A 166 -18.28 12.09 -7.72
CA PHE A 166 -17.05 12.65 -7.19
C PHE A 166 -17.23 14.14 -6.90
N VAL A 167 -16.87 14.55 -5.68
CA VAL A 167 -16.80 15.96 -5.28
C VAL A 167 -15.36 16.32 -4.93
N TRP A 168 -14.93 17.47 -5.42
CA TRP A 168 -13.64 18.05 -5.11
C TRP A 168 -13.87 19.40 -4.40
N GLU A 169 -13.18 19.62 -3.29
CA GLU A 169 -13.20 20.87 -2.52
C GLU A 169 -11.81 21.22 -1.99
N THR A 170 -11.60 22.50 -1.66
CA THR A 170 -10.42 22.94 -0.93
C THR A 170 -10.74 23.13 0.54
N THR A 171 -9.75 22.85 1.39
CA THR A 171 -9.87 22.91 2.84
C THR A 171 -8.59 23.49 3.48
N GLU A 172 -8.72 23.91 4.75
CA GLU A 172 -7.61 24.17 5.66
C GLU A 172 -7.31 22.96 6.57
N ALA A 173 -7.94 21.80 6.36
CA ALA A 173 -7.70 20.59 7.14
C ALA A 173 -6.22 20.20 7.06
N THR A 174 -5.59 20.05 8.23
CA THR A 174 -4.17 19.72 8.37
C THR A 174 -3.94 18.26 8.75
N SER A 175 -5.02 17.50 8.90
CA SER A 175 -4.99 16.08 9.24
C SER A 175 -6.18 15.33 8.66
N MET A 176 -6.01 14.02 8.49
CA MET A 176 -7.08 13.12 8.05
C MET A 176 -8.31 13.18 8.96
N ASP A 177 -8.12 13.32 10.27
CA ASP A 177 -9.22 13.44 11.24
C ASP A 177 -10.05 14.72 11.03
N GLU A 178 -9.38 15.84 10.73
CA GLU A 178 -10.05 17.10 10.40
C GLU A 178 -10.80 16.99 9.07
N ALA A 179 -10.18 16.39 8.07
CA ALA A 179 -10.77 16.14 6.75
C ALA A 179 -12.02 15.25 6.84
N HIS A 180 -11.95 14.14 7.58
CA HIS A 180 -13.11 13.28 7.87
C HIS A 180 -14.24 14.05 8.56
N ALA A 181 -13.91 14.86 9.57
CA ALA A 181 -14.91 15.64 10.29
C ALA A 181 -15.60 16.66 9.38
N GLU A 182 -14.87 17.28 8.47
CA GLU A 182 -15.41 18.21 7.49
C GLU A 182 -16.28 17.51 6.45
N ALA A 183 -15.80 16.43 5.85
CA ALA A 183 -16.54 15.67 4.85
C ALA A 183 -17.84 15.11 5.42
N ASN A 184 -17.82 14.50 6.60
CA ASN A 184 -19.03 13.96 7.22
C ASN A 184 -20.02 15.06 7.68
N GLN A 185 -19.56 16.29 7.93
CA GLN A 185 -20.45 17.42 8.22
C GLN A 185 -21.09 18.01 6.96
N ASN A 186 -20.33 18.14 5.88
CA ASN A 186 -20.73 18.88 4.68
C ASN A 186 -21.35 17.99 3.58
N HIS A 187 -21.02 16.69 3.57
CA HIS A 187 -21.29 15.76 2.45
C HIS A 187 -22.01 14.48 2.86
N SER A 188 -22.81 14.50 3.94
CA SER A 188 -23.59 13.36 4.46
C SER A 188 -24.74 12.85 3.55
N ASN A 189 -24.58 12.95 2.23
CA ASN A 189 -25.62 12.72 1.24
C ASN A 189 -25.60 11.26 0.73
N GLU A 190 -26.75 10.58 0.81
CA GLU A 190 -26.93 9.23 0.27
C GLU A 190 -26.61 9.22 -1.24
N GLY A 191 -25.46 8.64 -1.62
CA GLY A 191 -25.03 8.49 -3.01
C GLY A 191 -23.86 9.36 -3.47
N LEU A 192 -23.19 10.10 -2.57
CA LEU A 192 -21.80 10.50 -2.81
C LEU A 192 -20.89 9.30 -2.57
N THR A 193 -19.96 9.05 -3.48
CA THR A 193 -19.03 7.91 -3.37
C THR A 193 -17.65 8.39 -2.92
N TYR A 194 -17.23 9.56 -3.42
CA TYR A 194 -15.90 10.10 -3.18
C TYR A 194 -15.94 11.59 -2.85
N VAL A 195 -15.13 12.00 -1.88
CA VAL A 195 -14.79 13.39 -1.61
C VAL A 195 -13.27 13.52 -1.58
N TYR A 196 -12.74 14.41 -2.40
CA TYR A 196 -11.34 14.81 -2.32
C TYR A 196 -11.23 16.22 -1.73
N LEU A 197 -10.50 16.33 -0.62
CA LEU A 197 -10.23 17.58 0.08
C LEU A 197 -8.77 17.99 -0.11
N ALA A 198 -8.51 19.02 -0.91
CA ALA A 198 -7.16 19.54 -1.12
C ALA A 198 -6.77 20.55 -0.02
N ASN A 199 -5.66 20.32 0.66
CA ASN A 199 -5.07 21.27 1.61
C ASN A 199 -4.25 22.31 0.83
N GLU A 200 -4.71 23.56 0.83
CA GLU A 200 -4.07 24.65 0.09
C GLU A 200 -2.69 25.07 0.65
N THR A 201 -2.29 24.54 1.80
CA THR A 201 -1.08 25.00 2.52
C THR A 201 0.16 24.13 2.31
N ASP A 202 0.01 22.88 1.90
CA ASP A 202 1.12 21.92 1.86
C ASP A 202 1.09 20.88 0.71
N ASP A 203 0.32 21.12 -0.37
CA ASP A 203 0.17 20.21 -1.54
C ASP A 203 -0.26 18.78 -1.14
N THR A 204 -0.84 18.63 0.05
CA THR A 204 -1.50 17.39 0.47
C THR A 204 -2.99 17.43 0.17
N GLY A 205 -3.59 16.27 0.01
CA GLY A 205 -5.03 16.14 0.00
C GLY A 205 -5.47 14.82 0.60
N TYR A 206 -6.76 14.76 0.90
CA TYR A 206 -7.39 13.62 1.57
C TYR A 206 -8.48 13.08 0.66
N LEU A 207 -8.29 11.87 0.15
CA LEU A 207 -9.32 11.14 -0.59
C LEU A 207 -10.12 10.31 0.42
N LEU A 208 -11.42 10.60 0.50
CA LEU A 208 -12.34 9.97 1.42
C LEU A 208 -13.42 9.22 0.64
N ALA A 209 -13.69 7.97 1.02
CA ALA A 209 -14.65 7.11 0.34
C ALA A 209 -15.74 6.58 1.28
N ASP A 210 -17.00 6.62 0.83
CA ASP A 210 -18.15 5.97 1.45
C ASP A 210 -18.43 4.65 0.71
N LEU A 211 -17.64 3.63 1.06
CA LEU A 211 -17.67 2.33 0.38
C LEU A 211 -18.94 1.53 0.72
N ASN A 212 -19.52 1.75 1.90
CA ASN A 212 -20.67 1.00 2.38
C ASN A 212 -22.03 1.70 2.09
N GLY A 213 -21.99 2.89 1.47
CA GLY A 213 -23.15 3.68 1.09
C GLY A 213 -23.97 4.17 2.28
N THR A 214 -23.34 4.32 3.44
CA THR A 214 -24.02 4.77 4.68
C THR A 214 -24.17 6.29 4.76
N GLY A 215 -23.57 7.02 3.83
CA GLY A 215 -23.45 8.47 3.84
C GLY A 215 -22.34 8.98 4.76
N ASN A 216 -21.50 8.09 5.30
CA ASN A 216 -20.30 8.47 6.06
C ASN A 216 -19.06 7.96 5.35
N PHE A 217 -18.04 8.80 5.31
CA PHE A 217 -16.72 8.41 4.81
C PHE A 217 -16.00 7.63 5.92
N GLU A 218 -15.64 6.38 5.62
CA GLU A 218 -15.00 5.44 6.56
C GLU A 218 -13.54 5.12 6.18
N THR A 219 -13.22 5.27 4.89
CA THR A 219 -11.89 5.04 4.32
C THR A 219 -11.26 6.36 3.94
N GLY A 220 -9.97 6.53 4.27
CA GLY A 220 -9.24 7.76 3.97
C GLY A 220 -7.80 7.50 3.53
N ILE A 221 -7.43 8.03 2.37
CA ILE A 221 -6.08 7.96 1.81
C ILE A 221 -5.47 9.35 1.80
N THR A 222 -4.25 9.50 2.33
CA THR A 222 -3.49 10.74 2.19
C THR A 222 -2.77 10.72 0.85
N VAL A 223 -3.03 11.73 0.02
CA VAL A 223 -2.40 11.87 -1.29
C VAL A 223 -1.54 13.12 -1.28
N VAL A 224 -0.24 12.96 -1.47
CA VAL A 224 0.73 14.05 -1.58
C VAL A 224 1.10 14.24 -3.04
N GLY A 225 1.18 15.50 -3.50
CA GLY A 225 1.68 15.80 -4.85
C GLY A 225 0.63 15.82 -5.95
N ALA A 226 -0.66 15.61 -5.63
CA ALA A 226 -1.79 15.54 -6.58
C ALA A 226 -2.06 16.81 -7.41
N GLY A 227 -1.18 17.80 -7.36
CA GLY A 227 -1.24 19.04 -8.12
C GLY A 227 -2.14 20.10 -7.48
N GLN A 228 -2.28 21.21 -8.19
CA GLN A 228 -3.10 22.33 -7.74
C GLN A 228 -4.61 22.02 -7.86
N PRO A 229 -5.46 22.79 -7.17
CA PRO A 229 -6.91 22.78 -7.35
C PRO A 229 -7.43 22.62 -8.80
N GLY A 230 -8.17 21.54 -9.07
CA GLY A 230 -8.78 21.23 -10.37
C GLY A 230 -7.97 20.29 -11.27
N GLU A 231 -6.84 19.77 -10.78
CA GLU A 231 -6.02 18.78 -11.48
C GLU A 231 -6.48 17.36 -11.17
N PHE A 232 -6.65 16.98 -9.90
CA PHE A 232 -7.26 15.72 -9.49
C PHE A 232 -8.78 15.69 -9.75
N ASN A 233 -9.27 14.67 -10.45
CA ASN A 233 -10.69 14.52 -10.79
C ASN A 233 -11.12 13.05 -10.83
N SER A 234 -12.37 12.78 -11.22
CA SER A 234 -12.91 11.42 -11.30
C SER A 234 -12.08 10.47 -12.18
N ASP A 235 -11.38 10.96 -13.20
CA ASP A 235 -10.54 10.12 -14.07
C ASP A 235 -9.22 9.69 -13.38
N ALA A 236 -8.90 10.25 -12.21
CA ALA A 236 -7.80 9.78 -11.36
C ALA A 236 -8.19 8.53 -10.55
N ILE A 237 -9.49 8.23 -10.49
CA ILE A 237 -10.05 7.07 -9.81
C ILE A 237 -10.60 6.13 -10.89
N VAL A 238 -10.26 4.83 -10.82
CA VAL A 238 -10.66 3.83 -11.84
C VAL A 238 -11.42 2.66 -11.23
#